data_AF-A0A7Y2F5D1-F1
#
_entry.id   AF-A0A7Y2F5D1-F1
#
_cell.length_a   1.000
_cell.length_b   1.000
_cell.length_c   1.000
_cell.angle_alpha   90.00
_cell.angle_beta   90.00
_cell.angle_gamma   90.00
#
_symmetry.space_group_name_H-M   'P 1'
#
loop_
_entity.id
_entity.type
_entity.pdbx_description
1 polymer ?
#
loop_
_entity_poly.entity_id
_entity_poly.type
_entity_poly.pdbx_seq_one_letter_code
_entity_poly.pdbx_strand_id
1 'polypeptide(L)'
;MHYESNYQYPLIVWLHSDGFNENQIDHVMPHVSTRNYLATGIRGTRAIDSVGHQFEWHNSAAAIDATHEKVLCAIDEVSDRYSIHTSRIVLAGYRSGGTMAMRIALRDPM
;
A
#
# COMPACT_ATOMS: atom_id res chain seq x y z
N MET A 1 13.81 -11.98 -7.98
CA MET A 1 12.93 -12.43 -6.89
C MET A 1 12.86 -13.95 -6.93
N HIS A 2 12.99 -14.63 -5.80
CA HIS A 2 12.78 -16.08 -5.68
C HIS A 2 11.46 -16.28 -4.94
N TYR A 3 10.37 -16.47 -5.68
CA TYR A 3 9.05 -16.78 -5.13
C TYR A 3 8.92 -18.29 -4.95
N GLU A 4 8.45 -18.71 -3.79
CA GLU A 4 8.19 -20.10 -3.43
C GLU A 4 6.71 -20.25 -3.06
N SER A 5 5.94 -21.02 -3.83
CA SER A 5 4.49 -21.14 -3.65
C SER A 5 4.05 -21.65 -2.28
N ASN A 6 4.93 -22.37 -1.57
CA ASN A 6 4.63 -22.97 -0.28
C ASN A 6 5.04 -22.08 0.91
N TYR A 7 5.63 -20.92 0.66
CA TYR A 7 5.98 -19.96 1.71
C TYR A 7 4.93 -18.85 1.77
N GLN A 8 4.33 -18.65 2.94
CA GLN A 8 3.38 -17.56 3.15
C GLN A 8 4.15 -16.26 3.44
N TYR A 9 4.24 -15.40 2.42
CA TYR A 9 4.99 -14.15 2.51
C TYR A 9 4.23 -13.10 3.35
N PRO A 10 4.91 -12.33 4.21
CA PRO A 10 4.30 -11.10 4.74
C PRO A 10 4.05 -10.11 3.59
N LEU A 11 2.97 -9.34 3.70
CA LEU A 11 2.59 -8.33 2.71
C LEU A 11 2.78 -6.93 3.29
N ILE A 12 3.52 -6.09 2.57
CA ILE A 12 3.65 -4.66 2.87
C ILE A 12 2.76 -3.88 1.90
N VAL A 13 1.80 -3.13 2.44
CA VAL A 13 0.97 -2.20 1.68
C VAL A 13 1.53 -0.80 1.89
N TRP A 14 2.05 -0.19 0.83
CA TRP A 14 2.74 1.11 0.89
C TRP A 14 1.86 2.27 0.44
N LEU A 15 1.72 3.28 1.31
CA LEU A 15 1.07 4.55 1.02
C LEU A 15 2.13 5.65 0.88
N HIS A 16 2.32 6.14 -0.35
CA HIS A 16 3.34 7.13 -0.71
C HIS A 16 3.09 8.51 -0.07
N SER A 17 4.08 9.40 -0.05
CA SER A 17 3.84 10.81 0.30
C SER A 17 3.21 11.59 -0.86
N ASP A 18 2.58 12.73 -0.59
CA ASP A 18 2.01 13.58 -1.64
C ASP A 18 3.06 13.97 -2.71
N GLY A 19 2.63 14.06 -3.96
CA GLY A 19 3.51 14.35 -5.10
C GLY A 19 4.20 13.13 -5.70
N PHE A 20 3.88 11.93 -5.21
CA PHE A 20 4.35 10.66 -5.75
C PHE A 20 3.17 9.80 -6.21
N ASN A 21 3.43 8.52 -6.53
CA ASN A 21 2.44 7.53 -6.92
C ASN A 21 2.78 6.16 -6.30
N GLU A 22 1.97 5.16 -6.58
CA GLU A 22 2.10 3.79 -6.10
C GLU A 22 3.47 3.15 -6.40
N ASN A 23 4.14 3.55 -7.48
CA ASN A 23 5.45 3.01 -7.88
C ASN A 23 6.60 3.54 -6.99
N GLN A 24 6.33 4.47 -6.06
CA GLN A 24 7.32 4.85 -5.05
C GLN A 24 7.79 3.64 -4.23
N ILE A 25 6.94 2.61 -4.11
CA ILE A 25 7.27 1.38 -3.40
C ILE A 25 8.55 0.72 -3.94
N ASP A 26 8.79 0.75 -5.25
CA ASP A 26 9.96 0.16 -5.90
C ASP A 26 11.27 0.83 -5.49
N HIS A 27 11.21 2.10 -5.08
CA HIS A 27 12.35 2.87 -4.63
C HIS A 27 12.60 2.71 -3.12
N VAL A 28 11.53 2.56 -2.33
CA VAL A 28 11.62 2.50 -0.86
C VAL A 28 11.95 1.09 -0.38
N MET A 29 11.28 0.09 -0.94
CA MET A 29 11.35 -1.29 -0.46
C MET A 29 12.76 -1.91 -0.48
N PRO A 30 13.63 -1.65 -1.49
CA PRO A 30 15.01 -2.13 -1.47
C PRO A 30 15.83 -1.68 -0.25
N HIS A 31 15.47 -0.56 0.39
CA HIS A 31 16.12 -0.06 1.59
C HIS A 31 15.56 -0.64 2.90
N VAL A 32 14.38 -1.27 2.86
CA VAL A 32 13.75 -1.93 4.01
C VAL A 32 14.18 -3.39 4.10
N SER A 33 14.07 -4.12 2.99
CA SER A 33 14.54 -5.49 2.85
C SER A 33 14.64 -5.84 1.36
N THR A 34 15.56 -6.75 1.01
CA THR A 34 15.72 -7.22 -0.38
C THR A 34 15.06 -8.58 -0.63
N ARG A 35 14.55 -9.26 0.41
CA ARG A 35 14.02 -10.63 0.32
C ARG A 35 12.88 -10.90 1.33
N ASN A 36 12.11 -11.95 1.06
CA ASN A 36 11.15 -12.58 1.97
C ASN A 36 9.91 -11.76 2.35
N TYR A 37 9.43 -10.89 1.45
CA TYR A 37 8.12 -10.23 1.55
C TYR A 37 7.54 -10.01 0.15
N LEU A 38 6.25 -9.73 0.11
CA LEU A 38 5.56 -9.14 -1.03
C LEU A 38 5.18 -7.70 -0.70
N ALA A 39 5.09 -6.86 -1.72
CA ALA A 39 4.84 -5.43 -1.55
C ALA A 39 3.85 -4.96 -2.62
N THR A 40 2.91 -4.10 -2.23
CA THR A 40 1.99 -3.44 -3.17
C THR A 40 1.82 -1.97 -2.80
N GLY A 41 1.88 -1.09 -3.79
CA GLY A 41 1.73 0.35 -3.62
C GLY A 41 0.29 0.78 -3.84
N ILE A 42 -0.20 1.73 -3.04
CA ILE A 42 -1.54 2.31 -3.20
C ILE A 42 -1.43 3.71 -3.78
N ARG A 43 -2.21 3.97 -4.82
CA ARG A 43 -2.31 5.29 -5.46
C ARG A 43 -3.28 6.20 -4.71
N GLY A 44 -2.84 7.44 -4.46
CA GLY A 44 -3.69 8.51 -3.94
C GLY A 44 -4.99 8.73 -4.72
N THR A 45 -6.00 9.30 -4.05
CA THR A 45 -7.34 9.50 -4.62
C THR A 45 -7.47 10.80 -5.41
N ARG A 46 -6.50 11.72 -5.30
CA ARG A 46 -6.49 13.00 -6.03
C ARG A 46 -5.22 13.10 -6.87
N ALA A 47 -5.37 13.23 -8.19
CA ALA A 47 -4.27 13.58 -9.08
C ALA A 47 -3.92 15.07 -8.92
N ILE A 48 -2.63 15.39 -8.93
CA ILE A 48 -2.14 16.77 -8.74
C ILE A 48 -1.42 17.34 -9.95
N ASP A 49 -1.19 16.51 -10.97
CA ASP A 49 -0.67 16.90 -12.27
C ASP A 49 -1.64 16.50 -13.38
N SER A 50 -1.57 17.21 -14.51
CA SER A 50 -2.38 16.89 -15.70
C SER A 50 -1.91 15.61 -16.41
N VAL A 51 -0.68 15.17 -16.12
CA VAL A 51 -0.07 13.98 -16.71
C VAL A 51 -0.52 12.70 -15.99
N GLY A 52 -0.98 12.80 -14.73
CA GLY A 52 -1.49 11.67 -13.95
C GLY A 52 -0.39 10.82 -13.31
N HIS A 53 0.77 11.41 -13.00
CA HIS A 53 1.89 10.72 -12.34
C HIS A 53 2.02 11.08 -10.87
N GLN A 54 1.35 12.14 -10.42
CA GLN A 54 1.46 12.60 -9.05
C GLN A 54 0.09 12.60 -8.39
N PHE A 55 0.05 12.04 -7.18
CA PHE A 55 -1.17 11.92 -6.40
C PHE A 55 -0.94 12.41 -4.98
N GLU A 56 -2.04 12.73 -4.31
CA GLU A 56 -2.06 13.10 -2.90
C GLU A 56 -3.25 12.48 -2.18
N TRP A 57 -3.19 12.54 -0.85
CA TRP A 57 -4.22 12.00 0.02
C TRP A 57 -5.14 13.10 0.52
N HIS A 58 -6.41 13.02 0.15
CA HIS A 58 -7.42 13.91 0.71
C HIS A 58 -7.87 13.44 2.10
N ASN A 59 -8.23 14.38 2.98
CA ASN A 59 -8.57 14.10 4.38
C ASN A 59 -10.07 14.00 4.66
N SER A 60 -10.93 14.13 3.64
CA SER A 60 -12.38 13.94 3.80
C SER A 60 -12.73 12.49 4.12
N ALA A 61 -13.82 12.26 4.85
CA ALA A 61 -14.30 10.92 5.19
C ALA A 61 -14.42 10.02 3.95
N ALA A 62 -15.09 10.51 2.90
CA ALA A 62 -15.25 9.80 1.64
C ALA A 62 -13.91 9.43 0.96
N ALA A 63 -12.89 10.27 1.08
CA ALA A 63 -11.57 9.96 0.50
C ALA A 63 -10.83 8.89 1.33
N ILE A 64 -11.00 8.91 2.65
CA ILE A 64 -10.45 7.88 3.54
C ILE A 64 -11.17 6.54 3.27
N ASP A 65 -12.50 6.54 3.12
CA ASP A 65 -13.30 5.35 2.78
C ASP A 65 -12.85 4.76 1.43
N ALA A 66 -12.75 5.59 0.39
CA ALA A 66 -12.28 5.15 -0.92
C ALA A 66 -10.84 4.62 -0.90
N THR A 67 -9.98 5.16 -0.03
CA THR A 67 -8.61 4.65 0.13
C THR A 67 -8.59 3.32 0.87
N HIS A 68 -9.46 3.16 1.88
CA HIS A 68 -9.64 1.90 2.59
C HIS A 68 -10.10 0.78 1.64
N GLU A 69 -11.11 1.03 0.81
CA GLU A 69 -11.56 0.07 -0.21
C GLU A 69 -10.44 -0.30 -1.18
N LYS A 70 -9.65 0.67 -1.66
CA LYS A 70 -8.48 0.41 -2.52
C LYS A 70 -7.46 -0.50 -1.85
N VAL A 71 -7.22 -0.34 -0.55
CA VAL A 71 -6.29 -1.18 0.22
C VAL A 71 -6.81 -2.61 0.30
N LEU A 72 -8.08 -2.82 0.62
CA LEU A 72 -8.70 -4.15 0.67
C LEU A 72 -8.65 -4.84 -0.69
N CYS A 73 -9.05 -4.14 -1.76
CA CYS A 73 -8.97 -4.69 -3.12
C CYS A 73 -7.53 -5.08 -3.50
N ALA A 74 -6.54 -4.26 -3.15
CA ALA A 74 -5.14 -4.58 -3.43
C ALA A 74 -4.65 -5.81 -2.65
N ILE A 75 -5.10 -5.99 -1.40
CA ILE A 75 -4.80 -7.18 -0.60
C ILE A 75 -5.43 -8.42 -1.23
N ASP A 76 -6.71 -8.34 -1.63
CA ASP A 76 -7.42 -9.44 -2.29
C ASP A 76 -6.73 -9.82 -3.62
N GLU A 77 -6.40 -8.84 -4.45
CA GLU A 77 -5.70 -9.07 -5.73
C GLU A 77 -4.33 -9.73 -5.54
N VAL A 78 -3.59 -9.37 -4.48
CA VAL A 78 -2.31 -10.02 -4.16
C VAL A 78 -2.54 -11.42 -3.61
N SER A 79 -3.56 -11.62 -2.78
CA SER A 79 -3.92 -12.93 -2.19
C SER A 79 -4.34 -13.94 -3.25
N ASP A 80 -5.04 -13.51 -4.29
CA ASP A 80 -5.46 -14.35 -5.40
C ASP A 80 -4.28 -14.82 -6.26
N ARG A 81 -3.20 -14.04 -6.31
CA ARG A 81 -2.04 -14.29 -7.20
C ARG A 81 -0.87 -14.94 -6.48
N TYR A 82 -0.73 -14.72 -5.18
CA TYR A 82 0.43 -15.12 -4.40
C TYR A 82 0.07 -15.67 -3.03
N SER A 83 0.90 -16.57 -2.49
CA SER A 83 0.76 -17.10 -1.14
C SER A 83 1.18 -16.06 -0.10
N ILE A 84 0.22 -15.31 0.44
CA ILE A 84 0.45 -14.36 1.54
C ILE A 84 0.06 -14.95 2.90
N HIS A 85 0.72 -14.46 3.94
CA HIS A 85 0.32 -14.72 5.33
C HIS A 85 -0.67 -13.63 5.77
N THR A 86 -1.96 -13.96 5.87
CA THR A 86 -3.03 -12.98 6.16
C THR A 86 -2.86 -12.26 7.49
N SER A 87 -2.32 -12.91 8.52
CA SER A 87 -1.98 -12.24 9.81
C SER A 87 -0.67 -11.43 9.80
N ARG A 88 -0.03 -11.22 8.64
CA ARG A 88 1.23 -10.47 8.49
C ARG A 88 1.13 -9.44 7.36
N ILE A 89 0.01 -8.73 7.34
CA ILE A 89 -0.21 -7.58 6.47
C ILE A 89 0.18 -6.32 7.24
N VAL A 90 1.09 -5.53 6.68
CA VAL A 90 1.59 -4.30 7.30
C VAL A 90 1.21 -3.12 6.43
N LEU A 91 0.45 -2.18 6.99
CA LEU A 91 0.22 -0.87 6.40
C LEU A 91 1.40 0.05 6.75
N ALA A 92 2.12 0.49 5.73
CA ALA A 92 3.26 1.39 5.87
C ALA A 92 3.05 2.62 4.99
N GLY A 93 3.57 3.76 5.44
CA GLY A 93 3.53 4.96 4.62
C GLY A 93 4.42 6.07 5.14
N TYR A 94 4.64 7.08 4.30
CA TYR A 94 5.50 8.21 4.61
C TYR A 94 4.75 9.54 4.56
N ARG A 95 4.96 10.41 5.55
CA ARG A 95 4.29 11.71 5.71
C ARG A 95 2.76 11.61 5.60
N SER A 96 2.15 12.19 4.57
CA SER A 96 0.70 12.13 4.34
C SER A 96 0.20 10.70 4.14
N GLY A 97 0.97 9.85 3.43
CA GLY A 97 0.70 8.43 3.29
C GLY A 97 0.77 7.68 4.61
N GLY A 98 1.71 8.03 5.50
CA GLY A 98 1.80 7.45 6.85
C GLY A 98 0.61 7.84 7.72
N THR A 99 0.13 9.07 7.59
CA THR A 99 -1.10 9.53 8.25
C THR A 99 -2.32 8.75 7.74
N MET A 100 -2.42 8.53 6.43
CA MET A 100 -3.50 7.75 5.84
C MET A 100 -3.43 6.27 6.26
N ALA A 101 -2.24 5.67 6.27
CA ALA A 101 -2.01 4.30 6.72
C ALA A 101 -2.51 4.09 8.16
N MET A 102 -2.17 5.01 9.07
CA MET A 102 -2.64 4.97 10.46
C MET A 102 -4.16 5.13 10.56
N ARG A 103 -4.76 6.03 9.79
CA ARG A 103 -6.22 6.21 9.78
C ARG A 103 -6.96 4.95 9.33
N ILE A 104 -6.42 4.25 8.35
CA ILE A 104 -6.99 3.00 7.85
C ILE A 104 -6.82 1.89 8.91
N ALA A 105 -5.62 1.72 9.45
CA ALA A 105 -5.34 0.70 10.46
C ALA A 105 -6.17 0.87 11.75
N LEU A 106 -6.53 2.10 12.13
CA LEU A 106 -7.40 2.37 13.28
C LEU A 106 -8.88 2.12 13.00
N ARG A 107 -9.29 2.14 11.72
CA ARG A 107 -10.67 1.86 11.31
C ARG A 107 -10.94 0.37 11.19
N ASP A 108 -9.93 -0.37 10.71
CA ASP A 108 -9.98 -1.82 10.59
C ASP A 108 -8.68 -2.42 11.14
N PRO A 109 -8.69 -2.99 12.36
CA PRO A 109 -7.57 -3.74 12.87
C PRO A 109 -7.44 -5.06 12.08
N MET A 110 -6.67 -5.01 11.00
CA MET A 110 -6.30 -6.14 10.13
C MET A 110 -5.51 -7.22 10.87
#